data_AF-A0A9X1VB45-F1
#
_entry.id   AF-A0A9X1VB45-F1
#
_cell.length_a   1.000
_cell.length_b   1.000
_cell.length_c   1.000
_cell.angle_alpha   90.00
_cell.angle_beta   90.00
_cell.angle_gamma   90.00
#
_symmetry.space_group_name_H-M   'P 1'
#
loop_
_entity.id
_entity.type
_entity.pdbx_description
1 polymer ?
#
loop_
_entity_poly.entity_id
_entity_poly.type
_entity_poly.pdbx_seq_one_letter_code
_entity_poly.pdbx_strand_id
1 'polypeptide(L)'
;MNLEEIILLSDIVKLPKETLKDICINLDVPDTGSIGELAERVWNKEKEGQQQKSIVFETCKDRIFCGRTSSMWYYSTSEGIRGVKELLRQGTNDFDPFEHMRIPDRESLTSDPVLICAAEGEQEGEYLLRYTYKTGVTREVFMDSVSTHARSAVTTVRVNEEQGYI
;
A
#
# COMPACT_ATOMS: atom_id res chain seq x y z
N MET A 1 -6.74 -7.13 -9.67
CA MET A 1 -6.90 -6.69 -8.27
C MET A 1 -7.57 -5.35 -8.28
N ASN A 2 -8.48 -5.13 -7.34
CA ASN A 2 -9.11 -3.84 -7.08
C ASN A 2 -8.26 -3.01 -6.11
N LEU A 3 -8.48 -1.70 -6.07
CA LEU A 3 -7.76 -0.78 -5.17
C LEU A 3 -7.89 -1.19 -3.69
N GLU A 4 -9.08 -1.64 -3.28
CA GLU A 4 -9.34 -2.13 -1.92
C GLU A 4 -8.51 -3.36 -1.53
N GLU A 5 -8.01 -4.14 -2.49
CA GLU A 5 -7.22 -5.35 -2.24
C GLU A 5 -5.73 -5.08 -2.03
N ILE A 6 -5.27 -3.88 -2.40
CA ILE A 6 -3.86 -3.47 -2.26
C ILE A 6 -3.62 -2.54 -1.06
N ILE A 7 -4.65 -2.31 -0.24
CA ILE A 7 -4.53 -1.64 1.06
C ILE A 7 -3.65 -2.49 1.97
N LEU A 8 -2.70 -1.85 2.64
CA LEU A 8 -1.86 -2.46 3.65
C LEU A 8 -2.13 -1.81 5.02
N LEU A 9 -1.85 -2.56 6.09
CA LEU A 9 -1.84 -2.02 7.45
C LEU A 9 -1.03 -0.71 7.55
N SER A 10 0.07 -0.60 6.81
CA SER A 10 0.90 0.61 6.79
C SER A 10 0.19 1.86 6.25
N ASP A 11 -0.87 1.70 5.45
CA ASP A 11 -1.71 2.81 5.00
C ASP A 11 -2.68 3.20 6.13
N ILE A 12 -3.30 2.20 6.78
CA ILE A 12 -4.27 2.41 7.86
C ILE A 12 -3.63 3.09 9.06
N VAL A 13 -2.45 2.65 9.51
CA VAL A 13 -1.76 3.25 10.68
C VAL A 13 -1.35 4.71 10.46
N LYS A 14 -1.30 5.18 9.21
CA LYS A 14 -0.98 6.58 8.88
C LYS A 14 -2.22 7.47 8.84
N LEU A 15 -3.42 6.90 8.91
CA LEU A 15 -4.65 7.67 8.88
C LEU A 15 -4.81 8.54 10.13
N PRO A 16 -5.40 9.73 10.02
CA PRO A 16 -5.76 10.54 11.17
C PRO A 16 -6.72 9.80 12.10
N LYS A 17 -6.64 10.07 13.41
CA LYS A 17 -7.49 9.44 14.43
C LYS A 17 -8.98 9.50 14.07
N GLU A 18 -9.47 10.67 13.68
CA GLU A 18 -10.89 10.85 13.32
C GLU A 18 -11.30 9.95 12.15
N THR A 19 -10.46 9.80 11.12
CA THR A 19 -10.74 8.87 10.01
C THR A 19 -10.82 7.43 10.50
N LEU A 20 -9.95 7.01 11.42
CA LEU A 20 -10.01 5.67 12.01
C LEU A 20 -11.30 5.47 12.82
N LYS A 21 -11.77 6.49 13.53
CA LYS A 21 -13.05 6.46 14.25
C LYS A 21 -14.23 6.31 13.30
N ASP A 22 -14.25 7.09 12.21
CA ASP A 22 -15.28 7.00 11.17
C ASP A 22 -15.34 5.59 10.57
N ILE A 23 -14.18 4.99 10.27
CA ILE A 23 -14.11 3.61 9.79
C ILE A 23 -14.66 2.63 10.84
N CYS A 24 -14.27 2.77 12.11
CA CYS A 24 -14.79 1.92 13.19
C CYS A 24 -16.32 1.99 13.31
N ILE A 25 -16.89 3.20 13.21
CA ILE A 25 -18.34 3.42 13.22
C ILE A 25 -18.99 2.70 12.02
N ASN A 26 -18.44 2.87 10.83
CA ASN A 26 -18.97 2.24 9.61
C ASN A 26 -18.85 0.71 9.61
N LEU A 27 -17.89 0.16 10.36
CA LEU A 27 -17.68 -1.27 10.53
C LEU A 27 -18.43 -1.88 11.74
N ASP A 28 -19.19 -1.08 12.48
CA ASP A 28 -19.89 -1.46 13.71
C ASP A 28 -18.95 -2.08 14.76
N VAL A 29 -17.82 -1.41 15.01
CA VAL A 29 -16.84 -1.79 16.04
C VAL A 29 -16.51 -0.59 16.95
N PRO A 30 -16.00 -0.82 18.18
CA PRO A 30 -15.70 0.28 19.10
C PRO A 30 -14.76 1.34 18.50
N ASP A 31 -15.10 2.63 18.63
CA ASP A 31 -14.37 3.79 18.08
C ASP A 31 -13.49 4.50 19.14
N THR A 32 -13.28 3.88 20.29
CA THR A 32 -12.49 4.43 21.39
C THR A 32 -11.08 3.80 21.44
N GLY A 33 -10.15 4.56 22.04
CA GLY A 33 -8.75 4.15 22.22
C GLY A 33 -7.74 5.12 21.61
N SER A 34 -6.48 4.67 21.61
CA SER A 34 -5.34 5.23 20.92
C SER A 34 -5.41 4.98 19.41
N ILE A 35 -4.58 5.69 18.63
CA ILE A 35 -4.50 5.51 17.17
C ILE A 35 -4.12 4.07 16.81
N GLY A 36 -3.18 3.47 17.56
CA GLY A 36 -2.75 2.10 17.33
C GLY A 36 -3.87 1.08 17.52
N GLU A 37 -4.63 1.21 18.62
CA GLU A 37 -5.77 0.32 18.91
C GLU A 37 -6.88 0.45 17.87
N LEU A 38 -7.17 1.66 17.40
CA LEU A 38 -8.15 1.88 16.34
C LEU A 38 -7.69 1.27 15.01
N ALA A 39 -6.45 1.52 14.60
CA ALA A 39 -5.89 0.98 13.37
C ALA A 39 -5.83 -0.56 13.37
N GLU A 40 -5.45 -1.17 14.49
CA GLU A 40 -5.45 -2.62 14.65
C GLU A 40 -6.87 -3.20 14.53
N ARG A 41 -7.86 -2.54 15.15
CA ARG A 41 -9.26 -2.97 15.08
C ARG A 41 -9.81 -2.90 13.65
N VAL A 42 -9.54 -1.81 12.94
CA VAL A 42 -9.89 -1.66 11.52
C VAL A 42 -9.26 -2.78 10.70
N TRP A 43 -7.95 -3.02 10.85
CA TRP A 43 -7.23 -4.03 10.07
C TRP A 43 -7.72 -5.46 10.34
N ASN A 44 -8.04 -5.78 11.59
CA ASN A 44 -8.56 -7.10 11.94
C ASN A 44 -9.97 -7.30 11.36
N LYS A 45 -10.81 -6.27 11.39
CA LYS A 45 -12.18 -6.29 10.86
C LYS A 45 -12.20 -6.37 9.33
N GLU A 46 -11.28 -5.69 8.66
CA GLU A 46 -11.09 -5.73 7.20
C GLU A 46 -10.88 -7.16 6.68
N LYS A 47 -10.16 -8.00 7.43
CA LYS A 47 -9.85 -9.38 7.05
C LYS A 47 -11.06 -10.32 7.08
N GLU A 48 -12.20 -9.89 7.64
CA GLU A 48 -13.40 -10.73 7.73
C GLU A 48 -14.10 -10.94 6.37
N GLY A 49 -13.84 -10.08 5.37
CA GLY A 49 -14.40 -10.28 4.03
C GLY A 49 -14.34 -9.06 3.12
N GLN A 50 -14.81 -9.25 1.88
CA GLN A 50 -14.79 -8.21 0.85
C GLN A 50 -15.64 -7.00 1.22
N GLN A 51 -16.78 -7.21 1.90
CA GLN A 51 -17.65 -6.11 2.32
C GLN A 51 -16.91 -5.16 3.28
N GLN A 52 -16.16 -5.70 4.23
CA GLN A 52 -15.40 -4.91 5.20
C GLN A 52 -14.27 -4.16 4.51
N LYS A 53 -13.57 -4.80 3.55
CA LYS A 53 -12.57 -4.13 2.70
C LYS A 53 -13.15 -2.92 1.97
N SER A 54 -14.29 -3.09 1.30
CA SER A 54 -14.92 -1.99 0.57
C SER A 54 -15.38 -0.86 1.51
N ILE A 55 -15.88 -1.17 2.71
CA ILE A 55 -16.22 -0.13 3.71
C ILE A 55 -14.97 0.66 4.14
N VAL A 56 -13.87 -0.04 4.43
CA VAL A 56 -12.60 0.61 4.78
C VAL A 56 -12.14 1.49 3.63
N PHE A 57 -12.05 0.94 2.42
CA PHE A 57 -11.62 1.65 1.23
C PHE A 57 -12.45 2.92 0.98
N GLU A 58 -13.78 2.80 0.89
CA GLU A 58 -14.66 3.94 0.60
C GLU A 58 -14.57 5.05 1.65
N THR A 59 -14.35 4.70 2.92
CA THR A 59 -14.23 5.69 3.99
C THR A 59 -12.90 6.46 3.92
N CYS A 60 -11.84 5.88 3.33
CA CYS A 60 -10.50 6.47 3.37
C CYS A 60 -9.79 6.64 2.01
N LYS A 61 -10.44 6.35 0.89
CA LYS A 61 -9.84 6.38 -0.46
C LYS A 61 -9.10 7.67 -0.81
N ASP A 62 -9.59 8.82 -0.36
CA ASP A 62 -8.96 10.13 -0.60
C ASP A 62 -7.70 10.38 0.27
N ARG A 63 -7.41 9.49 1.21
CA ARG A 63 -6.35 9.62 2.24
C ARG A 63 -5.35 8.47 2.24
N ILE A 64 -5.63 7.41 1.49
CA ILE A 64 -4.74 6.27 1.30
C ILE A 64 -4.01 6.36 -0.03
N PHE A 65 -3.00 5.52 -0.22
CA PHE A 65 -2.12 5.47 -1.40
C PHE A 65 -1.28 6.71 -1.67
N CYS A 66 -1.64 7.87 -1.14
CA CYS A 66 -0.90 9.12 -1.22
C CYS A 66 0.09 9.27 -0.04
N GLY A 67 1.36 9.50 -0.33
CA GLY A 67 2.33 9.94 0.67
C GLY A 67 2.10 11.41 1.09
N ARG A 68 2.75 11.87 2.17
CA ARG A 68 2.79 13.31 2.52
C ARG A 68 3.36 14.18 1.39
N THR A 69 4.19 13.58 0.55
CA THR A 69 4.75 14.19 -0.64
C THR A 69 4.39 13.28 -1.81
N SER A 70 3.50 13.74 -2.68
CA SER A 70 3.38 13.17 -4.01
C SER A 70 4.42 13.84 -4.89
N SER A 71 5.21 13.05 -5.58
CA SER A 71 6.13 13.54 -6.59
C SER A 71 5.73 12.86 -7.87
N MET A 72 5.64 13.64 -8.94
CA MET A 72 5.50 13.11 -10.29
C MET A 72 6.90 12.98 -10.86
N TRP A 73 7.26 11.79 -11.30
CA TRP A 73 8.66 11.48 -11.58
C TRP A 73 8.97 11.70 -13.05
N TYR A 74 8.05 11.35 -13.94
CA TYR A 74 8.31 11.41 -15.38
C TYR A 74 7.05 11.75 -16.20
N TYR A 75 7.23 12.62 -17.20
CA TYR A 75 6.32 12.78 -18.34
C TYR A 75 7.06 12.32 -19.61
N SER A 76 6.51 11.35 -20.34
CA SER A 76 7.06 10.95 -21.64
C SER A 76 6.59 11.90 -22.74
N THR A 77 7.52 12.47 -23.51
CA THR A 77 7.23 13.51 -24.50
C THR A 77 7.17 13.03 -25.95
N SER A 78 7.48 11.77 -26.28
CA SER A 78 7.59 11.35 -27.69
C SER A 78 7.09 9.96 -28.08
N GLU A 79 7.05 8.96 -27.19
CA GLU A 79 6.55 7.60 -27.51
C GLU A 79 5.49 7.06 -26.53
N GLY A 80 5.09 7.87 -25.54
CA GLY A 80 4.21 7.43 -24.44
C GLY A 80 4.92 6.46 -23.49
N ILE A 81 4.16 5.80 -22.63
CA ILE A 81 4.62 4.71 -21.74
C ILE A 81 3.75 3.46 -21.91
N ARG A 82 3.06 3.36 -23.07
CA ARG A 82 2.15 2.25 -23.36
C ARG A 82 2.91 0.91 -23.36
N GLY A 83 2.31 -0.10 -22.73
CA GLY A 83 2.87 -1.44 -22.63
C GLY A 83 3.75 -1.67 -21.40
N VAL A 84 3.98 -0.67 -20.54
CA VAL A 84 4.68 -0.85 -19.26
C VAL A 84 4.01 -1.91 -18.41
N LYS A 85 2.67 -1.93 -18.36
CA LYS A 85 1.89 -2.95 -17.65
C LYS A 85 2.23 -4.37 -18.08
N GLU A 86 2.37 -4.59 -19.38
CA GLU A 86 2.70 -5.90 -19.93
C GLU A 86 4.17 -6.26 -19.65
N LEU A 87 5.07 -5.29 -19.75
CA LEU A 87 6.47 -5.49 -19.34
C LEU A 87 6.60 -5.84 -17.85
N LEU A 88 5.77 -5.25 -16.98
CA LEU A 88 5.75 -5.58 -15.56
C LEU A 88 5.33 -7.03 -15.33
N ARG A 89 4.28 -7.50 -16.00
CA ARG A 89 3.83 -8.90 -15.94
C ARG A 89 4.90 -9.89 -16.40
N GLN A 90 5.60 -9.55 -17.49
CA GLN A 90 6.68 -10.39 -18.01
C GLN A 90 7.91 -10.35 -17.10
N GLY A 91 8.20 -9.19 -16.50
CA GLY A 91 9.38 -8.99 -15.64
C GLY A 91 9.28 -9.65 -14.27
N THR A 92 8.06 -9.90 -13.76
CA THR A 92 7.86 -10.50 -12.43
C THR A 92 8.00 -12.02 -12.39
N ASN A 93 8.12 -12.70 -13.55
CA ASN A 93 8.41 -14.12 -13.83
C ASN A 93 7.65 -15.22 -13.05
N ASP A 94 7.45 -15.05 -11.74
CA ASP A 94 6.88 -16.03 -10.81
C ASP A 94 5.46 -15.66 -10.34
N PHE A 95 4.97 -14.45 -10.63
CA PHE A 95 3.61 -14.02 -10.28
C PHE A 95 3.14 -12.85 -11.14
N ASP A 96 1.83 -12.72 -11.36
CA ASP A 96 1.22 -11.51 -11.93
C ASP A 96 0.88 -10.53 -10.79
N PRO A 97 1.51 -9.34 -10.72
CA PRO A 97 1.25 -8.35 -9.68
C PRO A 97 -0.16 -7.76 -9.74
N PHE A 98 -0.84 -7.82 -10.88
CA PHE A 98 -2.23 -7.36 -11.04
C PHE A 98 -3.25 -8.40 -10.58
N GLU A 99 -2.83 -9.61 -10.25
CA GLU A 99 -3.70 -10.68 -9.76
C GLU A 99 -3.39 -11.06 -8.31
N HIS A 100 -2.12 -10.97 -7.90
CA HIS A 100 -1.67 -11.47 -6.60
C HIS A 100 -0.76 -10.47 -5.90
N MET A 101 -0.91 -10.40 -4.57
CA MET A 101 0.05 -9.71 -3.70
C MET A 101 1.10 -10.68 -3.18
N ARG A 102 2.38 -10.35 -3.39
CA ARG A 102 3.53 -11.09 -2.88
C ARG A 102 4.26 -10.27 -1.83
N ILE A 103 4.18 -10.68 -0.57
CA ILE A 103 4.90 -10.04 0.53
C ILE A 103 6.26 -10.74 0.69
N PRO A 104 7.40 -10.05 0.44
CA PRO A 104 8.71 -10.63 0.67
C PRO A 104 9.01 -10.80 2.16
N ASP A 105 9.94 -11.70 2.47
CA ASP A 105 10.45 -11.82 3.83
C ASP A 105 11.13 -10.52 4.28
N ARG A 106 10.92 -10.14 5.54
CA ARG A 106 11.41 -8.87 6.08
C ARG A 106 12.93 -8.81 6.08
N GLU A 107 13.59 -9.93 6.35
CA GLU A 107 15.05 -10.00 6.42
C GLU A 107 15.72 -10.04 5.04
N SER A 108 14.97 -10.37 3.98
CA SER A 108 15.49 -10.34 2.60
C SER A 108 15.39 -8.96 1.94
N LEU A 109 14.73 -7.98 2.58
CA LEU A 109 14.59 -6.63 2.05
C LEU A 109 15.94 -5.89 1.98
N THR A 110 16.24 -5.36 0.79
CA THR A 110 17.35 -4.44 0.55
C THR A 110 16.81 -3.01 0.36
N SER A 111 17.69 -2.04 0.11
CA SER A 111 17.29 -0.69 -0.28
C SER A 111 16.65 -0.62 -1.67
N ASP A 112 16.76 -1.69 -2.47
CA ASP A 112 16.18 -1.74 -3.81
C ASP A 112 14.68 -2.03 -3.71
N PRO A 113 13.82 -1.21 -4.33
CA PRO A 113 12.37 -1.42 -4.31
C PRO A 113 11.95 -2.72 -5.00
N VAL A 114 11.12 -3.50 -4.31
CA VAL A 114 10.52 -4.73 -4.82
C VAL A 114 9.02 -4.49 -5.05
N LEU A 115 8.54 -4.76 -6.26
CA LEU A 115 7.11 -4.73 -6.59
C LEU A 115 6.39 -5.86 -5.85
N ILE A 116 5.36 -5.53 -5.09
CA ILE A 116 4.59 -6.50 -4.28
C ILE A 116 3.20 -6.77 -4.85
N CYS A 117 2.57 -5.77 -5.47
CA CYS A 117 1.29 -5.89 -6.15
C CYS A 117 1.01 -4.66 -7.01
N ALA A 118 -0.03 -4.75 -7.82
CA ALA A 118 -0.60 -3.69 -8.62
C ALA A 118 -2.13 -3.79 -8.62
N ALA A 119 -2.82 -2.67 -8.83
CA ALA A 119 -4.26 -2.63 -9.02
C ALA A 119 -4.62 -1.64 -10.12
N GLU A 120 -5.72 -1.91 -10.83
CA GLU A 120 -6.28 -0.93 -11.77
C GLU A 120 -6.71 0.32 -11.01
N GLY A 121 -6.46 1.48 -11.60
CA GLY A 121 -6.95 2.76 -11.12
C GLY A 121 -8.39 3.04 -11.56
N GLU A 122 -8.86 4.24 -11.26
CA GLU A 122 -10.22 4.66 -11.62
C GLU A 122 -10.34 5.11 -13.09
N GLN A 123 -9.24 5.55 -13.71
CA GLN A 123 -9.21 6.03 -15.09
C GLN A 123 -8.70 4.94 -16.05
N GLU A 124 -9.12 5.02 -17.31
CA GLU A 124 -8.59 4.13 -18.35
C GLU A 124 -7.08 4.30 -18.50
N GLY A 125 -6.37 3.17 -18.57
CA GLY A 125 -4.90 3.15 -18.62
C GLY A 125 -4.21 3.49 -17.29
N GLU A 126 -4.95 3.75 -16.22
CA GLU A 126 -4.40 4.03 -14.90
C GLU A 126 -4.22 2.76 -14.07
N TYR A 127 -3.11 2.67 -13.35
CA TYR A 127 -2.90 1.67 -12.32
C TYR A 127 -1.94 2.14 -11.23
N LEU A 128 -2.10 1.55 -10.05
CA LEU A 128 -1.21 1.74 -8.92
C LEU A 128 -0.27 0.56 -8.78
N LEU A 129 1.02 0.84 -8.58
CA LEU A 129 2.05 -0.13 -8.26
C LEU A 129 2.49 0.06 -6.81
N ARG A 130 2.64 -1.04 -6.07
CA ARG A 130 3.05 -1.01 -4.67
C ARG A 130 4.43 -1.62 -4.55
N TYR A 131 5.37 -0.84 -4.04
CA TYR A 131 6.74 -1.26 -3.83
C TYR A 131 7.10 -1.27 -2.36
N THR A 132 7.87 -2.25 -1.92
CA THR A 132 8.46 -2.30 -0.57
C THR A 132 9.98 -2.28 -0.64
N TYR A 133 10.62 -1.65 0.34
CA TYR A 133 12.08 -1.59 0.45
C TYR A 133 12.50 -1.32 1.90
N LYS A 134 13.75 -1.65 2.21
CA LYS A 134 14.39 -1.36 3.49
C LYS A 134 14.79 0.11 3.55
N THR A 135 14.36 0.79 4.59
CA THR A 135 14.73 2.19 4.90
C THR A 135 15.74 2.31 6.05
N GLY A 136 16.13 1.20 6.65
CA GLY A 136 17.10 1.17 7.72
C GLY A 136 16.95 -0.05 8.62
N VAL A 137 17.46 0.09 9.84
CA VAL A 137 17.34 -0.89 10.92
C VAL A 137 16.92 -0.18 12.18
N THR A 138 16.01 -0.79 12.95
CA THR A 138 15.63 -0.33 14.28
C THR A 138 16.20 -1.31 15.29
N ARG A 139 16.71 -0.77 16.40
CA ARG A 139 17.12 -1.56 17.56
C ARG A 139 16.11 -1.35 18.67
N GLU A 140 15.61 -2.44 19.21
CA GLU A 140 14.78 -2.44 20.41
C GLU A 140 15.62 -2.99 21.55
N VAL A 141 15.69 -2.24 22.65
CA VAL A 141 16.42 -2.62 23.85
C VAL A 141 15.39 -2.87 24.94
N PHE A 142 15.36 -4.10 25.45
CA PHE A 142 14.49 -4.48 26.56
C PHE A 142 15.33 -5.12 27.66
N MET A 143 15.48 -4.39 28.77
CA MET A 143 16.35 -4.74 29.89
C MET A 143 17.80 -5.06 29.45
N ASP A 144 18.16 -6.33 29.42
CA ASP A 144 19.49 -6.84 29.06
C ASP A 144 19.55 -7.43 27.64
N SER A 145 18.45 -7.36 26.88
CA SER A 145 18.36 -7.85 25.51
C SER A 145 18.31 -6.71 24.49
N VAL A 146 18.96 -6.93 23.34
CA VAL A 146 18.89 -6.05 22.18
C VAL A 146 18.44 -6.87 20.97
N SER A 147 17.28 -6.53 20.41
CA SER A 147 16.82 -7.06 19.13
C SER A 147 17.04 -6.02 18.03
N THR A 148 17.41 -6.47 16.83
CA THR A 148 17.56 -5.61 15.66
C THR A 148 16.64 -6.10 14.57
N HIS A 149 15.86 -5.19 13.98
CA HIS A 149 14.91 -5.51 12.93
C HIS A 149 15.07 -4.56 11.75
N ALA A 150 14.97 -5.08 10.52
CA ALA A 150 14.93 -4.23 9.33
C ALA A 150 13.69 -3.32 9.38
N ARG A 151 13.87 -2.02 9.14
CA ARG A 151 12.75 -1.09 8.95
C ARG A 151 12.43 -1.05 7.46
N SER A 152 11.19 -1.31 7.09
CA SER A 152 10.72 -1.21 5.72
C SER A 152 9.78 -0.01 5.54
N ALA A 153 9.62 0.41 4.29
CA ALA A 153 8.58 1.32 3.87
C ALA A 153 7.89 0.77 2.62
N VAL A 154 6.66 1.20 2.41
CA VAL A 154 5.90 0.96 1.18
C VAL A 154 5.68 2.29 0.48
N THR A 155 5.92 2.29 -0.83
CA THR A 155 5.65 3.42 -1.73
C THR A 155 4.65 2.99 -2.78
N THR A 156 3.71 3.87 -3.09
CA THR A 156 2.81 3.74 -4.24
C THR A 156 3.38 4.54 -5.41
N VAL A 157 3.38 3.94 -6.59
CA VAL A 157 3.62 4.62 -7.87
C VAL A 157 2.31 4.63 -8.65
N ARG A 158 1.93 5.77 -9.20
CA ARG A 158 0.71 5.93 -9.99
C ARG A 158 1.10 6.06 -11.45
N VAL A 159 0.63 5.15 -12.28
CA VAL A 159 0.93 5.16 -13.71
C VAL A 159 -0.35 5.47 -14.47
N ASN A 160 -0.27 6.28 -15.51
CA ASN A 160 -1.31 6.37 -16.52
C ASN A 160 -0.68 6.32 -17.91
N GLU A 161 -0.88 5.21 -18.62
CA GLU A 161 -0.24 4.99 -19.92
C GLU A 161 -0.80 5.87 -21.04
N GLU A 162 -2.08 6.24 -20.93
CA GLU A 162 -2.76 7.09 -21.91
C GLU A 162 -2.33 8.56 -21.78
N GLN A 163 -2.12 9.02 -20.54
CA GLN A 163 -1.67 10.38 -20.23
C GLN A 163 -0.14 10.49 -20.15
N GLY A 164 0.58 9.37 -20.22
CA GLY A 164 2.03 9.34 -20.39
C GLY A 164 2.85 9.68 -19.14
N TYR A 165 2.33 9.43 -17.93
CA TYR A 165 3.02 9.73 -16.67
C TYR A 165 3.17 8.56 -15.70
N ILE A 166 4.20 8.67 -14.86
CA ILE A 166 4.55 7.81 -13.73
C ILE A 166 4.87 8.70 -12.51
#